data_AF-A0A554WGN8-F1
#
_entry.id   AF-A0A554WGN8-F1
#
_cell.length_a   1.000
_cell.length_b   1.000
_cell.length_c   1.000
_cell.angle_alpha   90.00
_cell.angle_beta   90.00
_cell.angle_gamma   90.00
#
_symmetry.space_group_name_H-M   'P 1'
#
loop_
_entity.id
_entity.type
_entity.pdbx_description
1 polymer ?
#
loop_
_entity_poly.entity_id
_entity_poly.type
_entity_poly.pdbx_seq_one_letter_code
_entity_poly.pdbx_strand_id
1 'polypeptide(L)' 'MQRVVLELKILHKSLEATIEEGLTQTAAYADQCGAQEAHLIVFDRRPGRSWEEKIFHRTETLGGRTIGVWGM' A
#
# COMPACT_ATOMS: atom_id res chain seq x y z
N MET A 1 -19.70 -2.29 -12.84
CA MET A 1 -18.54 -3.21 -12.73
C MET A 1 -17.72 -2.74 -11.53
N GLN A 2 -17.43 -3.62 -10.57
CA GLN A 2 -16.55 -3.27 -9.44
C GLN A 2 -15.10 -3.29 -9.91
N ARG A 3 -14.31 -2.29 -9.51
CA ARG A 3 -12.88 -2.17 -9.81
C ARG A 3 -12.14 -1.88 -8.52
N VAL A 4 -11.09 -2.67 -8.26
CA VAL A 4 -10.22 -2.55 -7.09
C VAL A 4 -8.78 -2.52 -7.57
N VAL A 5 -7.99 -1.57 -7.07
CA VAL A 5 -6.54 -1.51 -7.33
C VAL A 5 -5.79 -2.20 -6.18
N LEU A 6 -4.84 -3.06 -6.53
CA LEU A 6 -3.89 -3.68 -5.61
C LEU A 6 -2.47 -3.32 -6.09
N GLU A 7 -1.79 -2.44 -5.36
CA GLU A 7 -0.40 -2.07 -5.60
C GLU A 7 0.52 -2.87 -4.68
N LEU A 8 1.56 -3.50 -5.23
CA LEU A 8 2.52 -4.30 -4.46
C LEU A 8 3.89 -3.60 -4.42
N LYS A 9 4.46 -3.47 -3.23
CA LYS A 9 5.81 -2.95 -3.01
C LYS A 9 6.66 -3.95 -2.25
N ILE A 10 7.93 -4.00 -2.62
CA ILE A 10 8.95 -4.64 -1.82
C ILE A 10 9.66 -3.54 -1.03
N LEU A 11 9.88 -3.78 0.26
CA LEU A 11 10.58 -2.84 1.13
C LEU A 11 12.08 -2.76 0.77
N HIS A 12 12.45 -1.78 -0.06
CA HIS A 12 13.85 -1.48 -0.41
C HIS A 12 14.46 -0.33 0.42
N LYS A 13 13.61 0.52 1.00
CA LYS A 13 13.99 1.68 1.82
C LYS A 13 13.29 1.60 3.18
N SER A 14 13.15 2.72 3.89
CA SER A 14 12.33 2.75 5.11
C SER A 14 10.86 2.43 4.78
N LEU A 15 10.13 1.93 5.79
CA LEU A 15 8.72 1.60 5.65
C LEU A 15 7.92 2.85 5.26
N GLU A 16 8.12 3.96 5.98
CA GLU A 16 7.41 5.21 5.72
C GLU A 16 7.67 5.75 4.31
N ALA A 17 8.92 5.75 3.84
CA ALA A 17 9.21 6.22 2.48
C ALA A 17 8.63 5.29 1.40
N THR A 18 8.49 3.99 1.69
CA THR A 18 7.85 3.02 0.77
C THR A 18 6.35 3.22 0.72
N ILE A 19 5.73 3.49 1.87
CA ILE A 19 4.31 3.81 1.96
C ILE A 19 4.01 5.12 1.25
N GLU A 20 4.76 6.19 1.52
CA GLU A 20 4.55 7.51 0.90
C GLU A 20 4.56 7.43 -0.64
N GLU A 21 5.59 6.81 -1.22
CA GLU A 21 5.68 6.63 -2.67
C GLU A 21 4.57 5.72 -3.21
N GLY A 22 4.27 4.63 -2.48
CA GLY A 22 3.21 3.70 -2.85
C GLY A 22 1.83 4.33 -2.83
N LEU A 23 1.54 5.22 -1.87
CA LEU A 23 0.26 5.93 -1.78
C LEU A 23 0.03 6.82 -2.99
N THR A 24 1.04 7.61 -3.39
CA THR A 24 0.93 8.47 -4.58
C THR A 24 0.65 7.65 -5.83
N GLN A 25 1.37 6.54 -6.03
CA GLN A 25 1.18 5.67 -7.21
C GLN A 25 -0.18 4.97 -7.19
N THR A 26 -0.58 4.44 -6.04
CA THR A 26 -1.87 3.75 -5.84
C THR A 26 -3.05 4.69 -6.11
N ALA A 27 -2.99 5.92 -5.57
CA ALA A 27 -4.04 6.92 -5.79
C ALA A 27 -4.18 7.28 -7.27
N ALA A 28 -3.07 7.62 -7.92
CA ALA A 28 -3.04 7.99 -9.32
C ALA A 28 -3.61 6.88 -10.23
N TYR A 29 -3.23 5.63 -9.96
CA TYR A 29 -3.71 4.50 -10.75
C TYR A 29 -5.20 4.20 -10.48
N ALA A 30 -5.66 4.30 -9.23
CA ALA A 30 -7.06 4.15 -8.89
C ALA A 30 -7.95 5.21 -9.56
N ASP A 31 -7.49 6.45 -9.64
CA ASP A 31 -8.20 7.54 -10.32
C ASP A 31 -8.24 7.29 -11.84
N GLN A 32 -7.12 6.90 -12.45
CA GLN A 32 -7.05 6.57 -13.87
C GLN A 32 -7.99 5.42 -14.25
N CYS A 33 -8.09 4.39 -13.40
CA CYS A 33 -8.94 3.23 -13.63
C CYS A 33 -10.40 3.43 -13.18
N GLY A 34 -10.73 4.55 -12.53
CA GLY A 34 -12.05 4.76 -11.91
C GLY A 34 -12.39 3.73 -10.84
N ALA A 35 -11.38 3.25 -10.10
CA ALA A 35 -11.56 2.31 -9.00
C ALA A 35 -12.04 3.05 -7.74
N GLN A 36 -13.03 2.47 -7.06
CA GLN A 36 -13.55 3.03 -5.80
C GLN A 36 -12.72 2.55 -4.60
N GLU A 37 -12.11 1.37 -4.71
CA GLU A 37 -11.31 0.75 -3.67
C GLU A 37 -9.85 0.61 -4.14
N ALA A 38 -8.92 0.86 -3.24
CA ALA A 38 -7.50 0.74 -3.53
C ALA A 38 -6.72 0.29 -2.29
N HIS A 39 -5.75 -0.59 -2.51
CA HIS A 39 -4.88 -1.12 -1.46
C HIS A 39 -3.43 -1.09 -1.89
N LEU A 40 -2.57 -0.72 -0.94
CA LEU A 40 -1.13 -0.82 -1.03
C LEU A 40 -0.67 -1.96 -0.12
N ILE A 41 0.15 -2.86 -0.66
CA ILE A 41 0.66 -4.03 0.06
C ILE A 41 2.19 -3.97 0.04
N VAL A 42 2.80 -3.90 1.21
CA VAL A 42 4.25 -3.77 1.38
C VAL A 42 4.83 -5.08 1.94
N PHE A 43 5.74 -5.69 1.19
CA PHE A 43 6.46 -6.91 1.56
C PHE A 43 7.85 -6.60 2.15
N ASP A 44 8.02 -6.91 3.43
CA ASP A 44 9.30 -6.89 4.14
C ASP A 44 10.03 -8.24 4.02
N ARG A 45 11.00 -8.28 3.11
CA ARG A 45 11.85 -9.46 2.87
C ARG A 45 13.09 -9.52 3.75
N ARG A 46 13.25 -8.62 4.73
CA ARG A 46 14.45 -8.62 5.60
C ARG A 46 14.50 -9.93 6.40
N PRO A 47 15.66 -10.61 6.42
CA PRO A 47 15.83 -11.81 7.25
C PRO A 47 15.82 -11.43 8.74
N GLY A 48 15.45 -12.39 9.59
CA GLY A 48 15.47 -12.22 11.05
C GLY A 48 14.29 -11.43 11.63
N ARG A 49 13.33 -10.99 10.81
CA ARG A 49 12.05 -10.43 11.25
C ARG A 49 10.97 -11.51 11.30
N SER A 50 10.21 -11.57 12.39
CA SER A 50 9.07 -12.47 12.52
C SER A 50 7.90 -11.99 11.66
N TRP A 51 6.89 -12.85 11.45
CA TRP A 51 5.68 -12.46 10.74
C TRP A 51 4.86 -11.44 11.54
N GLU A 52 4.83 -11.56 12.87
CA GLU A 52 4.14 -10.63 13.77
C GLU A 52 4.69 -9.20 13.67
N GLU A 53 5.98 -9.04 13.38
CA GLU A 53 6.59 -7.72 13.17
C GLU A 53 6.24 -7.11 11.80
N LYS A 54 5.87 -7.95 10.82
CA LYS A 54 5.62 -7.53 9.43
C LYS A 54 4.14 -7.28 9.15
N ILE A 55 3.27 -8.07 9.80
CA ILE A 55 1.83 -8.01 9.58
C ILE A 55 1.25 -6.81 10.30
N PHE A 56 0.75 -5.86 9.52
CA PHE A 56 -0.06 -4.76 10.01
C PHE A 56 -1.09 -4.35 8.96
N HIS A 57 -2.09 -3.61 9.41
CA HIS A 57 -3.06 -2.95 8.53
C HIS A 57 -3.34 -1.55 9.06
N ARG A 58 -3.31 -0.55 8.18
CA ARG A 58 -3.70 0.81 8.47
C ARG A 58 -4.38 1.47 7.28
N THR A 59 -5.12 2.54 7.54
CA THR A 59 -5.78 3.31 6.49
C THR A 59 -5.11 4.65 6.33
N GLU A 60 -4.81 5.03 5.10
CA GLU A 60 -4.21 6.32 4.76
C GLU A 60 -5.15 7.12 3.85
N THR A 61 -5.08 8.45 3.96
CA THR A 61 -5.86 9.34 3.09
C THR A 61 -4.93 10.24 2.29
N LEU A 62 -5.04 10.18 0.96
CA LEU A 62 -4.29 11.03 0.05
C LEU A 62 -5.26 11.66 -0.96
N GLY A 63 -5.30 12.99 -1.02
CA GLY A 63 -6.16 13.70 -1.98
C GLY A 63 -7.66 13.40 -1.83
N GLY A 64 -8.12 13.07 -0.61
CA GLY A 64 -9.51 12.67 -0.35
C GLY A 64 -9.84 11.21 -0.68
N ARG A 65 -8.88 10.44 -1.21
CA ARG A 65 -9.00 9.00 -1.43
C ARG A 65 -8.48 8.24 -0.22
N THR A 66 -9.26 7.27 0.24
CA THR A 66 -8.89 6.31 1.28
C THR A 66 -8.19 5.10 0.65
N ILE A 67 -7.02 4.74 1.18
CA ILE A 67 -6.22 3.59 0.72
C ILE A 67 -5.93 2.69 1.92
N GLY A 68 -6.23 1.39 1.79
CA GLY A 68 -5.82 0.41 2.79
C GLY A 68 -4.36 0.01 2.59
N VAL A 69 -3.55 0.11 3.63
CA VAL A 69 -2.11 -0.21 3.61
C VAL A 69 -1.86 -1.45 4.47
N TRP A 70 -1.22 -2.44 3.87
CA TRP A 70 -0.95 -3.74 4.48
C TRP A 70 0.55 -4.01 4.55
N GLY A 71 1.03 -4.52 5.67
CA GLY A 71 2.36 -5.09 5.81
C GLY A 71 2.33 -6.62 5.72
N MET A 72 3.33 -7.19 5.05
CA MET A 72 3.60 -8.62 4.95
C MET A 72 5.09 -8.92 5.02
#